data_AF-A0A8S3F9Y4-F1
#
_entry.id   AF-A0A8S3F9Y4-F1
#
_cell.length_a   1.000
_cell.length_b   1.000
_cell.length_c   1.000
_cell.angle_alpha   90.00
_cell.angle_beta   90.00
_cell.angle_gamma   90.00
#
_symmetry.space_group_name_H-M   'P 1'
#
loop_
_entity.id
_entity.type
_entity.pdbx_description
1 polymer ?
#
loop_
_entity_poly.entity_id
_entity_poly.type
_entity_poly.pdbx_seq_one_letter_code
_entity_poly.pdbx_strand_id
1 'polypeptide(L)'
;SATNIATSNSIKRRVLKRVEQCAKQCAACATQCIAATSGSATTNKNQQSHQQLVEQCKIVADFIPKVVQGIRGCMVKPDSFSSQANLLYACDDFIGPATRLANLAKASVPTVHDQSQALHLNNSSKQLTQSLIDLRACLARAQELCGSMPLDIESIVESIQILDRELEETKRQAKDGHLRAKPDETIDTSSAQLCSVCKHVNTIISQLLSAVTQNDEKTVESCTREILQTLRKLTNSTRGIAAT
;
A
#
# COMPACT_ATOMS: atom_id res chain seq x y z
N SER A 1 19.70 -13.71 -23.95
CA SER A 1 20.60 -14.71 -23.32
C SER A 1 20.00 -15.22 -22.03
N ALA A 2 19.81 -16.54 -21.89
CA ALA A 2 19.22 -17.19 -20.71
C ALA A 2 19.95 -16.84 -19.39
N THR A 3 21.26 -16.58 -19.45
CA THR A 3 22.09 -16.15 -18.31
C THR A 3 21.70 -14.76 -17.76
N ASN A 4 21.25 -13.82 -18.62
CA ASN A 4 20.78 -12.50 -18.17
C ASN A 4 19.41 -12.59 -17.49
N ILE A 5 18.53 -13.47 -17.96
CA ILE A 5 17.18 -13.67 -17.41
C ILE A 5 17.26 -14.34 -16.03
N ALA A 6 18.08 -15.39 -15.90
CA ALA A 6 18.32 -16.07 -14.61
C ALA A 6 18.96 -15.14 -13.57
N THR A 7 19.92 -14.31 -13.99
CA THR A 7 20.57 -13.32 -13.12
C THR A 7 19.59 -12.24 -12.68
N SER A 8 18.78 -11.69 -13.61
CA SER A 8 17.74 -10.70 -13.31
C SER A 8 16.70 -11.22 -12.31
N ASN A 9 16.21 -12.45 -12.50
CA ASN A 9 15.27 -13.08 -11.57
C ASN A 9 15.85 -13.29 -10.16
N SER A 10 17.14 -13.62 -10.05
CA SER A 10 17.81 -13.78 -8.76
C SER A 10 17.95 -12.46 -7.99
N ILE A 11 18.22 -11.35 -8.70
CA ILE A 11 18.30 -10.00 -8.15
C ILE A 11 16.92 -9.54 -7.70
N LYS A 12 15.90 -9.72 -8.54
CA LYS A 12 14.50 -9.42 -8.22
C LYS A 12 14.04 -10.13 -6.95
N ARG A 13 14.27 -11.44 -6.84
CA ARG A 13 13.95 -12.22 -5.61
C ARG A 13 14.65 -11.66 -4.38
N ARG A 14 15.92 -11.27 -4.49
CA ARG A 14 16.68 -10.70 -3.36
C ARG A 14 16.07 -9.38 -2.89
N VAL A 15 15.70 -8.50 -3.83
CA VAL A 15 15.14 -7.19 -3.52
C VAL A 15 13.73 -7.31 -2.94
N LEU A 16 12.89 -8.18 -3.50
CA LEU A 16 11.57 -8.46 -2.96
C LEU A 16 11.63 -9.06 -1.54
N LYS A 17 12.54 -10.01 -1.30
CA LYS A 17 12.78 -10.52 0.07
C LYS A 17 13.18 -9.41 1.05
N ARG A 18 13.92 -8.41 0.58
CA ARG A 18 14.28 -7.26 1.41
C ARG A 18 13.06 -6.39 1.70
N VAL A 19 12.19 -6.15 0.71
CA VAL A 19 10.90 -5.48 0.93
C VAL A 19 10.06 -6.25 1.93
N GLU A 20 9.92 -7.56 1.80
CA GLU A 20 9.17 -8.40 2.76
C GLU A 20 9.70 -8.23 4.19
N GLN A 21 11.01 -8.24 4.38
CA GLN A 21 11.63 -8.09 5.69
C GLN A 21 11.34 -6.70 6.29
N CYS A 22 11.54 -5.65 5.51
CA CYS A 22 11.24 -4.28 5.95
C CYS A 22 9.74 -4.09 6.21
N ALA A 23 8.87 -4.67 5.39
CA ALA A 23 7.43 -4.61 5.54
C ALA A 23 6.95 -5.33 6.82
N LYS A 24 7.50 -6.52 7.11
CA LYS A 24 7.25 -7.24 8.37
C LYS A 24 7.64 -6.39 9.57
N GLN A 25 8.84 -5.79 9.54
CA GLN A 25 9.31 -4.93 10.61
C GLN A 25 8.42 -3.69 10.79
N CYS A 26 8.06 -3.03 9.68
CA CYS A 26 7.17 -1.87 9.69
C CYS A 26 5.80 -2.19 10.29
N ALA A 27 5.18 -3.30 9.89
CA ALA A 27 3.89 -3.73 10.42
C ALA A 27 3.97 -4.02 11.94
N ALA A 28 5.05 -4.63 12.40
CA ALA A 28 5.30 -4.87 13.82
C ALA A 28 5.48 -3.54 14.59
N CYS A 29 6.34 -2.64 14.11
CA CYS A 29 6.53 -1.32 14.72
C CYS A 29 5.24 -0.50 14.78
N ALA A 30 4.40 -0.57 13.73
CA ALA A 30 3.12 0.12 13.71
C ALA A 30 2.15 -0.45 14.75
N THR A 31 2.08 -1.78 14.87
CA THR A 31 1.27 -2.44 15.90
C THR A 31 1.71 -2.02 17.31
N GLN A 32 3.02 -1.96 17.56
CA GLN A 32 3.58 -1.48 18.83
C GLN A 32 3.24 -0.01 19.09
N CYS A 33 3.31 0.84 18.07
CA CYS A 33 2.96 2.26 18.20
C CYS A 33 1.46 2.47 18.48
N ILE A 34 0.60 1.66 17.87
CA ILE A 34 -0.85 1.64 18.17
C ILE A 34 -1.07 1.22 19.63
N ALA A 35 -0.41 0.15 20.09
CA ALA A 35 -0.52 -0.30 21.49
C ALA A 35 -0.02 0.76 22.49
N ALA A 36 1.11 1.43 22.20
CA ALA A 36 1.64 2.51 23.02
C ALA A 36 0.69 3.73 23.07
N THR A 37 0.03 4.03 21.95
CA THR A 37 -1.00 5.08 21.89
C THR A 37 -2.17 4.74 22.80
N SER A 38 -2.68 3.50 22.74
CA SER A 38 -3.79 3.06 23.58
C SER A 38 -3.43 3.09 25.07
N GLY A 39 -2.20 2.71 25.43
CA GLY A 39 -1.71 2.75 26.82
C GLY A 39 -1.53 4.16 27.39
N SER A 40 -1.33 5.16 26.53
CA SER A 40 -1.18 6.56 26.94
C SER A 40 -2.50 7.35 26.96
N ALA A 41 -3.64 6.72 26.62
CA ALA A 41 -4.93 7.39 26.49
C ALA A 41 -5.44 8.07 27.76
N THR A 42 -5.31 7.42 28.92
CA THR A 42 -5.78 7.92 30.21
C THR A 42 -4.86 8.98 30.82
N THR A 43 -3.66 9.16 30.25
CA THR A 43 -2.60 10.02 30.81
C THR A 43 -2.25 11.20 29.90
N ASN A 44 -2.97 11.35 28.79
CA ASN A 44 -2.79 12.44 27.85
C ASN A 44 -3.68 13.64 28.22
N LYS A 45 -3.06 14.79 28.50
CA LYS A 45 -3.78 16.02 28.89
C LYS A 45 -4.40 16.77 27.71
N ASN A 46 -4.02 16.47 26.48
CA ASN A 46 -4.60 17.07 25.28
C ASN A 46 -5.53 16.08 24.59
N GLN A 47 -6.81 16.15 24.96
CA GLN A 47 -7.82 15.22 24.46
C GLN A 47 -8.04 15.32 22.95
N GLN A 48 -7.88 16.51 22.36
CA GLN A 48 -8.01 16.70 20.91
C GLN A 48 -6.86 16.05 20.15
N SER A 49 -5.60 16.28 20.56
CA SER A 49 -4.44 15.63 19.95
C SER A 49 -4.49 14.11 20.12
N HIS A 50 -4.96 13.65 21.28
CA HIS A 50 -5.14 12.22 21.54
C HIS A 50 -6.22 11.61 20.63
N GLN A 51 -7.36 12.27 20.46
CA GLN A 51 -8.41 11.82 19.53
C GLN A 51 -7.90 11.71 18.09
N GLN A 52 -7.14 12.70 17.62
CA GLN A 52 -6.51 12.64 16.29
C GLN A 52 -5.56 11.45 16.16
N LEU A 53 -4.75 11.20 17.19
CA LEU A 53 -3.82 10.08 17.24
C LEU A 53 -4.54 8.72 17.23
N VAL A 54 -5.61 8.58 18.01
CA VAL A 54 -6.46 7.37 18.05
C VAL A 54 -7.11 7.13 16.70
N GLU A 55 -7.60 8.16 16.03
CA GLU A 55 -8.20 8.01 14.70
C GLU A 55 -7.16 7.54 13.67
N GLN A 56 -5.95 8.09 13.71
CA GLN A 56 -4.88 7.60 12.85
C GLN A 56 -4.46 6.16 13.18
N CYS A 57 -4.56 5.72 14.44
CA CYS A 57 -4.31 4.32 14.80
C CYS A 57 -5.31 3.37 14.10
N LYS A 58 -6.60 3.75 14.03
CA LYS A 58 -7.61 2.94 13.33
C LYS A 58 -7.30 2.83 11.83
N ILE A 59 -6.99 3.96 11.20
CA ILE A 59 -6.63 3.98 9.78
C ILE A 59 -5.44 3.05 9.54
N VAL A 60 -4.35 3.18 10.30
CA VAL A 60 -3.16 2.32 10.13
C VAL A 60 -3.47 0.85 10.39
N ALA A 61 -4.32 0.55 11.38
CA ALA A 61 -4.75 -0.83 11.68
C ALA A 61 -5.45 -1.51 10.49
N ASP A 62 -6.17 -0.77 9.64
CA ASP A 62 -6.82 -1.32 8.44
C ASP A 62 -5.83 -1.67 7.32
N PHE A 63 -4.63 -1.08 7.32
CA PHE A 63 -3.59 -1.37 6.32
C PHE A 63 -2.64 -2.51 6.75
N ILE A 64 -2.44 -2.73 8.05
CA ILE A 64 -1.54 -3.80 8.55
C ILE A 64 -1.89 -5.18 7.97
N PRO A 65 -3.16 -5.64 7.96
CA PRO A 65 -3.54 -6.93 7.37
C PRO A 65 -3.20 -7.02 5.88
N LYS A 66 -3.35 -5.92 5.12
CA LYS A 66 -3.05 -5.89 3.68
C LYS A 66 -1.56 -6.09 3.43
N VAL A 67 -0.71 -5.45 4.23
CA VAL A 67 0.75 -5.66 4.18
C VAL A 67 1.10 -7.10 4.51
N VAL A 68 0.54 -7.66 5.58
CA VAL A 68 0.76 -9.06 5.99
C VAL A 68 0.29 -10.05 4.92
N GLN A 69 -0.86 -9.78 4.28
CA GLN A 69 -1.38 -10.60 3.20
C GLN A 69 -0.47 -10.54 1.97
N GLY A 70 0.00 -9.35 1.57
CA GLY A 70 0.96 -9.19 0.49
C GLY A 70 2.25 -9.98 0.73
N ILE A 71 2.79 -9.90 1.96
CA ILE A 71 3.96 -10.67 2.38
C ILE A 71 3.71 -12.17 2.24
N ARG A 72 2.57 -12.67 2.75
CA ARG A 72 2.21 -14.09 2.66
C ARG A 72 2.04 -14.55 1.22
N GLY A 73 1.43 -13.71 0.37
CA GLY A 73 1.29 -13.95 -1.06
C GLY A 73 2.66 -14.19 -1.71
N CYS A 74 3.62 -13.31 -1.47
CA CYS A 74 4.99 -13.49 -1.97
C CYS A 74 5.70 -14.71 -1.38
N MET A 75 5.45 -15.07 -0.11
CA MET A 75 6.02 -16.28 0.47
C MET A 75 5.50 -17.57 -0.18
N VAL A 76 4.21 -17.59 -0.58
CA VAL A 76 3.58 -18.75 -1.23
C VAL A 76 3.89 -18.81 -2.72
N LYS A 77 3.86 -17.66 -3.41
CA LYS A 77 4.11 -17.53 -4.85
C LYS A 77 5.19 -16.47 -5.12
N PRO A 78 6.47 -16.76 -4.82
CA PRO A 78 7.56 -15.78 -4.87
C PRO A 78 7.87 -15.28 -6.28
N ASP A 79 7.42 -15.99 -7.31
CA ASP A 79 7.66 -15.62 -8.72
C ASP A 79 6.42 -15.00 -9.40
N SER A 80 5.25 -15.04 -8.75
CA SER A 80 4.03 -14.44 -9.30
C SER A 80 4.17 -12.92 -9.31
N PHE A 81 4.07 -12.32 -10.50
CA PHE A 81 4.08 -10.87 -10.64
C PHE A 81 2.98 -10.24 -9.79
N SER A 82 1.78 -10.81 -9.78
CA SER A 82 0.69 -10.23 -9.02
C SER A 82 0.92 -10.30 -7.51
N SER A 83 1.46 -11.41 -7.00
CA SER A 83 1.81 -11.52 -5.57
C SER A 83 2.85 -10.46 -5.17
N GLN A 84 3.87 -10.28 -6.01
CA GLN A 84 4.92 -9.28 -5.82
C GLN A 84 4.38 -7.85 -5.92
N ALA A 85 3.57 -7.55 -6.94
CA ALA A 85 2.95 -6.25 -7.13
C ALA A 85 2.04 -5.92 -5.94
N ASN A 86 1.22 -6.86 -5.48
CA ASN A 86 0.36 -6.68 -4.31
C ASN A 86 1.15 -6.34 -3.05
N LEU A 87 2.30 -6.99 -2.81
CA LEU A 87 3.19 -6.62 -1.71
C LEU A 87 3.71 -5.19 -1.86
N LEU A 88 4.28 -4.85 -3.02
CA LEU A 88 4.85 -3.53 -3.27
C LEU A 88 3.80 -2.43 -3.07
N TYR A 89 2.62 -2.65 -3.62
CA TYR A 89 1.53 -1.69 -3.49
C TYR A 89 0.96 -1.60 -2.08
N ALA A 90 0.79 -2.72 -1.37
CA ALA A 90 0.36 -2.68 0.02
C ALA A 90 1.36 -1.93 0.90
N CYS A 91 2.66 -2.03 0.60
CA CYS A 91 3.69 -1.25 1.28
C CYS A 91 3.57 0.24 0.94
N ASP A 92 3.37 0.59 -0.33
CA ASP A 92 3.20 1.98 -0.79
C ASP A 92 2.01 2.66 -0.11
N ASP A 93 0.84 2.02 -0.15
CA ASP A 93 -0.40 2.51 0.47
C ASP A 93 -0.27 2.65 2.00
N PHE A 94 0.54 1.80 2.65
CA PHE A 94 0.76 1.80 4.09
C PHE A 94 1.68 2.93 4.58
N ILE A 95 2.70 3.31 3.79
CA ILE A 95 3.77 4.22 4.21
C ILE A 95 3.22 5.59 4.64
N GLY A 96 2.28 6.16 3.89
CA GLY A 96 1.69 7.47 4.16
C GLY A 96 0.98 7.52 5.53
N PRO A 97 -0.08 6.72 5.74
CA PRO A 97 -0.78 6.63 7.02
C PRO A 97 0.14 6.30 8.20
N ALA A 98 1.05 5.34 8.07
CA ALA A 98 1.97 4.96 9.15
C ALA A 98 2.96 6.07 9.51
N THR A 99 3.40 6.88 8.53
CA THR A 99 4.24 8.05 8.79
C THR A 99 3.50 9.12 9.57
N ARG A 100 2.23 9.37 9.21
CA ARG A 100 1.38 10.31 9.94
C ARG A 100 1.17 9.86 11.38
N LEU A 101 0.93 8.57 11.61
CA LEU A 101 0.86 7.99 12.96
C LEU A 101 2.15 8.23 13.74
N ALA A 102 3.32 7.93 13.17
CA ALA A 102 4.61 8.14 13.85
C ALA A 102 4.82 9.61 14.27
N ASN A 103 4.46 10.55 13.40
CA ASN A 103 4.57 11.99 13.66
C ASN A 103 3.61 12.45 14.75
N LEU A 104 2.34 12.04 14.72
CA LEU A 104 1.36 12.38 15.75
C LEU A 104 1.73 11.76 17.10
N ALA A 105 2.22 10.51 17.11
CA ALA A 105 2.69 9.85 18.31
C ALA A 105 3.83 10.64 18.96
N LYS A 106 4.82 11.06 18.16
CA LYS A 106 5.94 11.90 18.62
C LYS A 106 5.46 13.24 19.17
N ALA A 107 4.53 13.91 18.47
CA ALA A 107 3.98 15.20 18.89
C ALA A 107 3.14 15.10 20.18
N SER A 108 2.61 13.91 20.49
CA SER A 108 1.81 13.64 21.68
C SER A 108 2.65 13.28 22.91
N VAL A 109 3.93 12.91 22.76
CA VAL A 109 4.85 12.61 23.87
C VAL A 109 4.83 13.69 24.98
N PRO A 110 4.98 15.00 24.70
CA PRO A 110 5.01 16.02 25.75
C PRO A 110 3.66 16.21 26.46
N THR A 111 2.56 15.68 25.92
CA THR A 111 1.22 15.82 26.53
C THR A 111 0.85 14.62 27.41
N VAL A 112 1.66 13.56 27.40
CA VAL A 112 1.52 12.36 28.25
C VAL A 112 2.21 12.61 29.58
N HIS A 113 1.47 12.61 30.69
CA HIS A 113 2.03 12.91 32.01
C HIS A 113 2.71 11.71 32.68
N ASP A 114 2.35 10.49 32.29
CA ASP A 114 3.00 9.29 32.80
C ASP A 114 4.33 9.11 32.07
N GLN A 115 5.43 9.20 32.82
CA GLN A 115 6.76 9.18 32.26
C GLN A 115 7.08 7.86 31.54
N SER A 116 6.58 6.72 32.04
CA SER A 116 6.80 5.41 31.43
C SER A 116 6.06 5.30 30.09
N GLN A 117 4.79 5.69 30.04
CA GLN A 117 3.99 5.72 28.83
C GLN A 117 4.53 6.71 27.80
N ALA A 118 4.99 7.89 28.24
CA ALA A 118 5.62 8.89 27.37
C ALA A 118 6.91 8.35 26.74
N LEU A 119 7.76 7.67 27.52
CA LEU A 119 8.97 7.02 27.02
C LEU A 119 8.64 5.89 26.05
N HIS A 120 7.66 5.05 26.37
CA HIS A 120 7.22 3.96 25.51
C HIS A 120 6.69 4.48 24.16
N LEU A 121 5.81 5.49 24.17
CA LEU A 121 5.28 6.14 22.97
C LEU A 121 6.37 6.80 22.12
N ASN A 122 7.33 7.47 22.77
CA ASN A 122 8.47 8.09 22.08
C ASN A 122 9.36 7.04 21.40
N ASN A 123 9.65 5.95 22.10
CA ASN A 123 10.48 4.87 21.57
C ASN A 123 9.79 4.13 20.42
N SER A 124 8.49 3.82 20.56
CA SER A 124 7.71 3.17 19.49
C SER A 124 7.59 4.07 18.25
N SER A 125 7.37 5.37 18.44
CA SER A 125 7.36 6.35 17.35
C SER A 125 8.69 6.38 16.60
N LYS A 126 9.84 6.47 17.32
CA LYS A 126 11.18 6.46 16.70
C LYS A 126 11.45 5.18 15.92
N GLN A 127 11.12 4.02 16.49
CA GLN A 127 11.29 2.73 15.83
C GLN A 127 10.43 2.62 14.57
N LEU A 128 9.18 3.08 14.62
CA LEU A 128 8.29 3.14 13.46
C LEU A 128 8.87 4.06 12.38
N THR A 129 9.30 5.28 12.73
CA THR A 129 9.94 6.21 11.79
C THR A 129 11.14 5.57 11.09
N GLN A 130 12.05 4.93 11.83
CA GLN A 130 13.21 4.28 11.24
C GLN A 130 12.80 3.15 10.29
N SER A 131 11.88 2.27 10.71
CA SER A 131 11.40 1.18 9.85
C SER A 131 10.75 1.68 8.56
N LEU A 132 10.06 2.83 8.60
CA LEU A 132 9.44 3.45 7.43
C LEU A 132 10.46 4.03 6.46
N ILE A 133 11.58 4.56 6.96
CA ILE A 133 12.70 4.99 6.11
C ILE A 133 13.28 3.79 5.37
N ASP A 134 13.54 2.70 6.09
CA ASP A 134 14.10 1.48 5.52
C ASP A 134 13.14 0.85 4.48
N LEU A 135 11.83 0.82 4.79
CA LEU A 135 10.81 0.31 3.88
C LEU A 135 10.74 1.15 2.59
N ARG A 136 10.73 2.49 2.69
CA ARG A 136 10.78 3.38 1.52
C ARG A 136 11.99 3.10 0.64
N ALA A 137 13.17 2.99 1.24
CA ALA A 137 14.41 2.74 0.51
C ALA A 137 14.43 1.36 -0.18
N CYS A 138 13.79 0.36 0.42
CA CYS A 138 13.66 -0.96 -0.19
C CYS A 138 12.58 -0.98 -1.28
N LEU A 139 11.47 -0.27 -1.07
CA LEU A 139 10.39 -0.16 -2.03
C LEU A 139 10.82 0.58 -3.30
N ALA A 140 11.53 1.70 -3.18
CA ALA A 140 12.07 2.45 -4.31
C ALA A 140 13.00 1.57 -5.16
N ARG A 141 13.94 0.86 -4.53
CA ARG A 141 14.82 -0.10 -5.23
C ARG A 141 14.04 -1.23 -5.90
N ALA A 142 12.99 -1.72 -5.26
CA ALA A 142 12.15 -2.77 -5.84
C ALA A 142 11.35 -2.25 -7.06
N GLN A 143 10.83 -1.03 -6.99
CA GLN A 143 10.10 -0.40 -8.10
C GLN A 143 11.00 -0.10 -9.30
N GLU A 144 12.21 0.39 -9.08
CA GLU A 144 13.20 0.61 -10.16
C GLU A 144 13.54 -0.70 -10.89
N LEU A 145 13.75 -1.78 -10.15
CA LEU A 145 14.15 -3.08 -10.70
C LEU A 145 12.97 -3.90 -11.25
N CYS A 146 11.77 -3.76 -10.68
CA CYS A 146 10.56 -4.44 -11.17
C CYS A 146 9.88 -3.67 -12.31
N GLY A 147 10.05 -2.35 -12.38
CA GLY A 147 9.56 -1.50 -13.47
C GLY A 147 10.34 -1.66 -14.77
N SER A 148 11.56 -2.20 -14.70
CA SER A 148 12.45 -2.47 -15.84
C SER A 148 12.40 -3.93 -16.32
N MET A 149 11.53 -4.77 -15.75
CA MET A 149 11.53 -6.22 -15.99
C MET A 149 10.34 -6.64 -16.86
N PRO A 150 10.53 -7.24 -18.05
CA PRO A 150 9.47 -7.50 -19.03
C PRO A 150 8.20 -8.07 -18.39
N LEU A 151 7.05 -7.43 -18.65
CA LEU A 151 5.75 -8.00 -18.36
C LEU A 151 5.45 -9.09 -19.39
N ASP A 152 5.28 -10.33 -18.94
CA ASP A 152 4.65 -11.34 -19.78
C ASP A 152 3.12 -11.23 -19.73
N ILE A 153 2.47 -11.76 -20.77
CA ILE A 153 1.01 -11.72 -20.91
C ILE A 153 0.34 -12.46 -19.74
N GLU A 154 0.93 -13.55 -19.26
CA GLU A 154 0.40 -14.33 -18.14
C GLU A 154 0.31 -13.50 -16.86
N SER A 155 1.33 -12.69 -16.56
CA SER A 155 1.39 -11.78 -15.41
C SER A 155 0.35 -10.66 -15.50
N ILE A 156 0.10 -10.15 -16.70
CA ILE A 156 -0.92 -9.13 -16.95
C ILE A 156 -2.31 -9.72 -16.69
N VAL A 157 -2.58 -10.91 -17.26
CA VAL A 157 -3.86 -11.62 -17.07
C VAL A 157 -4.09 -11.96 -15.60
N GLU A 158 -3.08 -12.48 -14.89
CA GLU A 158 -3.17 -12.80 -13.46
C GLU A 158 -3.53 -11.54 -12.64
N SER A 159 -2.93 -10.39 -12.98
CA SER A 159 -3.19 -9.12 -12.30
C SER A 159 -4.63 -8.64 -12.49
N ILE A 160 -5.14 -8.68 -13.74
CA ILE A 160 -6.52 -8.30 -14.04
C ILE A 160 -7.51 -9.22 -13.30
N GLN A 161 -7.26 -10.53 -13.28
CA GLN A 161 -8.10 -11.50 -12.57
C GLN A 161 -8.11 -11.27 -11.05
N ILE A 162 -7.02 -10.76 -10.47
CA ILE A 162 -6.99 -10.42 -9.05
C ILE A 162 -7.83 -9.18 -8.77
N LEU A 163 -7.71 -8.14 -9.60
CA LEU A 163 -8.53 -6.93 -9.47
C LEU A 163 -10.03 -7.25 -9.62
N ASP A 164 -10.39 -8.13 -10.55
CA ASP A 164 -11.76 -8.60 -10.73
C ASP A 164 -12.30 -9.32 -9.48
N ARG A 165 -11.49 -10.22 -8.88
CA ARG A 165 -11.85 -10.86 -7.61
C ARG A 165 -12.00 -9.87 -6.45
N GLU A 166 -11.15 -8.84 -6.38
CA GLU A 166 -11.26 -7.79 -5.37
C GLU A 166 -12.54 -6.95 -5.55
N LEU A 167 -12.93 -6.67 -6.79
CA LEU A 167 -14.20 -5.99 -7.10
C LEU A 167 -15.41 -6.85 -6.72
N GLU A 168 -15.41 -8.15 -7.03
CA GLU A 168 -16.51 -9.04 -6.65
C GLU A 168 -16.63 -9.22 -5.13
N GLU A 169 -15.50 -9.29 -4.41
CA GLU A 169 -15.51 -9.33 -2.94
C GLU A 169 -15.99 -7.99 -2.35
N THR A 170 -15.57 -6.86 -2.93
CA THR A 170 -16.07 -5.53 -2.53
C THR A 170 -17.59 -5.45 -2.72
N LYS A 171 -18.10 -5.90 -3.86
CA LYS A 171 -19.54 -5.96 -4.15
C LYS A 171 -20.29 -6.86 -3.17
N ARG A 172 -19.72 -8.00 -2.77
CA ARG A 172 -20.30 -8.87 -1.73
C ARG A 172 -20.36 -8.14 -0.39
N GLN A 173 -19.25 -7.57 0.08
CA GLN A 173 -19.19 -6.84 1.34
C GLN A 173 -20.13 -5.62 1.37
N ALA A 174 -20.33 -4.96 0.23
CA ALA A 174 -21.29 -3.86 0.10
C ALA A 174 -22.72 -4.37 0.32
N LYS A 175 -23.10 -5.48 -0.34
CA LYS A 175 -24.42 -6.10 -0.18
C LYS A 175 -24.70 -6.54 1.25
N ASP A 176 -23.67 -7.05 1.93
CA ASP A 176 -23.78 -7.54 3.31
C ASP A 176 -23.71 -6.39 4.34
N GLY A 177 -23.52 -5.13 3.90
CA GLY A 177 -23.41 -3.96 4.79
C GLY A 177 -22.13 -3.94 5.64
N HIS A 178 -21.10 -4.67 5.22
CA HIS A 178 -19.83 -4.84 5.95
C HIS A 178 -18.76 -3.84 5.54
N LEU A 179 -18.97 -3.09 4.45
CA LEU A 179 -18.05 -2.03 4.05
C LEU A 179 -18.19 -0.81 4.97
N ARG A 180 -17.04 -0.23 5.31
CA ARG A 180 -16.95 1.03 6.06
C ARG A 180 -16.11 2.01 5.26
N ALA A 181 -16.66 3.19 5.03
CA ALA A 181 -15.93 4.30 4.44
C ALA A 181 -14.74 4.69 5.33
N LYS A 182 -13.61 5.04 4.70
CA LYS A 182 -12.50 5.63 5.44
C LYS A 182 -12.87 7.05 5.90
N PRO A 183 -12.28 7.57 6.99
CA PRO A 183 -12.62 8.90 7.52
C PRO A 183 -12.42 10.06 6.54
N ASP A 184 -11.63 9.87 5.49
CA ASP A 184 -11.30 10.84 4.44
C ASP A 184 -11.99 10.57 3.09
N GLU A 185 -12.74 9.47 2.95
CA GLU A 185 -13.46 9.12 1.72
C GLU A 185 -14.93 9.60 1.81
N THR A 186 -15.33 10.45 0.88
CA THR A 186 -16.74 10.84 0.70
C THR A 186 -17.23 10.34 -0.67
N ILE A 187 -18.55 10.28 -0.86
CA ILE A 187 -19.14 9.92 -2.16
C ILE A 187 -18.62 10.86 -3.25
N ASP A 188 -18.57 12.16 -2.98
CA ASP A 188 -18.14 13.17 -3.95
C ASP A 188 -16.65 13.02 -4.33
N THR A 189 -15.76 12.85 -3.34
CA THR A 189 -14.33 12.70 -3.61
C THR A 189 -14.03 11.37 -4.31
N SER A 190 -14.70 10.29 -3.90
CA SER A 190 -14.53 8.97 -4.50
C SER A 190 -15.10 8.92 -5.93
N SER A 191 -16.23 9.58 -6.20
CA SER A 191 -16.83 9.69 -7.54
C SER A 191 -16.00 10.55 -8.48
N ALA A 192 -15.44 11.66 -7.99
CA ALA A 192 -14.53 12.50 -8.75
C ALA A 192 -13.23 11.75 -9.10
N GLN A 193 -12.67 11.01 -8.15
CA GLN A 193 -11.52 10.14 -8.39
C GLN A 193 -11.84 9.05 -9.41
N LEU A 194 -12.98 8.37 -9.30
CA LEU A 194 -13.38 7.34 -10.26
C LEU A 194 -13.49 7.92 -11.68
N CYS A 195 -14.17 9.05 -11.85
CA CYS A 195 -14.26 9.73 -13.15
C CYS A 195 -12.89 10.09 -13.72
N SER A 196 -11.99 10.62 -12.88
CA SER A 196 -10.62 10.97 -13.28
C SER A 196 -9.84 9.74 -13.73
N VAL A 197 -9.93 8.65 -12.97
CA VAL A 197 -9.28 7.37 -13.26
C VAL A 197 -9.80 6.79 -14.59
N CYS A 198 -11.11 6.78 -14.83
CA CYS A 198 -11.68 6.30 -16.10
C CYS A 198 -11.18 7.11 -17.32
N LYS A 199 -11.09 8.44 -17.20
CA LYS A 199 -10.52 9.28 -18.26
C LYS A 199 -9.04 8.94 -18.49
N HIS A 200 -8.29 8.73 -17.42
CA HIS A 200 -6.87 8.37 -17.51
C HIS A 200 -6.66 7.03 -18.21
N VAL A 201 -7.48 6.02 -17.91
CA VAL A 201 -7.44 4.71 -18.61
C VAL A 201 -7.62 4.90 -20.13
N ASN A 202 -8.61 5.68 -20.56
CA ASN A 202 -8.85 5.92 -21.99
C ASN A 202 -7.66 6.61 -22.67
N THR A 203 -7.02 7.55 -21.99
CA THR A 203 -5.80 8.21 -22.48
C THR A 203 -4.66 7.21 -22.67
N ILE A 204 -4.40 6.37 -21.65
CA ILE A 204 -3.31 5.39 -21.73
C ILE A 204 -3.59 4.33 -22.80
N ILE A 205 -4.84 3.89 -22.97
CA ILE A 205 -5.22 2.95 -24.04
C ILE A 205 -4.95 3.57 -25.42
N SER A 206 -5.27 4.85 -25.60
CA SER A 206 -4.99 5.56 -26.85
C SER A 206 -3.50 5.65 -27.13
N GLN A 207 -2.69 5.92 -26.11
CA GLN A 207 -1.22 5.91 -26.20
C GLN A 207 -0.67 4.52 -26.50
N LEU A 208 -1.21 3.49 -25.84
CA LEU A 208 -0.85 2.09 -26.07
C LEU A 208 -1.11 1.69 -27.53
N LEU A 209 -2.27 2.01 -28.08
CA LEU A 209 -2.62 1.74 -29.48
C LEU A 209 -1.66 2.43 -30.45
N SER A 210 -1.29 3.68 -30.17
CA SER A 210 -0.29 4.41 -30.96
C SER A 210 1.09 3.74 -30.88
N ALA A 211 1.52 3.32 -29.69
CA ALA A 211 2.79 2.65 -29.46
C ALA A 211 2.87 1.30 -30.17
N VAL A 212 1.79 0.51 -30.14
CA VAL A 212 1.67 -0.74 -30.90
C VAL A 212 1.80 -0.47 -32.39
N THR A 213 1.13 0.57 -32.91
CA THR A 213 1.20 0.94 -34.33
C THR A 213 2.61 1.36 -34.75
N GLN A 214 3.36 1.98 -33.84
CA GLN A 214 4.75 2.41 -34.05
C GLN A 214 5.78 1.30 -33.78
N ASN A 215 5.33 0.11 -33.36
CA ASN A 215 6.17 -1.00 -32.90
C ASN A 215 7.16 -0.58 -31.78
N ASP A 216 6.72 0.35 -30.92
CA ASP A 216 7.49 0.82 -29.76
C ASP A 216 7.21 -0.07 -28.54
N GLU A 217 7.93 -1.19 -28.46
CA GLU A 217 7.79 -2.17 -27.38
C GLU A 217 7.98 -1.57 -25.98
N LYS A 218 8.84 -0.56 -25.84
CA LYS A 218 9.10 0.09 -24.53
C LYS A 218 7.91 0.90 -24.08
N THR A 219 7.32 1.68 -24.98
CA THR A 219 6.11 2.45 -24.67
C THR A 219 4.92 1.53 -24.45
N VAL A 220 4.79 0.43 -25.20
CA VAL A 220 3.77 -0.61 -24.97
C VAL A 220 3.87 -1.18 -23.55
N GLU A 221 5.07 -1.55 -23.11
CA GLU A 221 5.30 -2.08 -21.77
C GLU A 221 4.97 -1.04 -20.68
N SER A 222 5.42 0.21 -20.87
CA SER A 222 5.15 1.32 -19.95
C SER A 222 3.66 1.59 -19.81
N CYS A 223 2.93 1.75 -20.92
CA CYS A 223 1.49 1.95 -20.92
C CYS A 223 0.75 0.78 -20.27
N THR A 224 1.20 -0.46 -20.49
CA THR A 224 0.59 -1.65 -19.87
C THR A 224 0.72 -1.62 -18.35
N ARG A 225 1.89 -1.27 -17.81
CA ARG A 225 2.08 -1.09 -16.36
C ARG A 225 1.18 0.00 -15.81
N GLU A 226 1.10 1.12 -16.52
CA GLU A 226 0.30 2.25 -16.11
C GLU A 226 -1.20 1.91 -16.10
N ILE A 227 -1.68 1.14 -17.08
CA ILE A 227 -3.05 0.60 -17.08
C ILE A 227 -3.30 -0.24 -15.84
N LEU A 228 -2.43 -1.21 -15.52
CA LEU A 228 -2.59 -2.06 -14.34
C LEU A 228 -2.66 -1.25 -13.03
N GLN A 229 -1.78 -0.25 -12.89
CA GLN A 229 -1.82 0.68 -11.75
C GLN A 229 -3.11 1.50 -11.70
N THR A 230 -3.58 1.96 -12.85
CA THR A 230 -4.78 2.78 -12.97
C THR A 230 -6.05 1.96 -12.68
N LEU A 231 -6.12 0.71 -13.14
CA LEU A 231 -7.20 -0.24 -12.82
C LEU A 231 -7.25 -0.57 -11.32
N ARG A 232 -6.09 -0.64 -10.66
CA ARG A 232 -6.04 -0.79 -9.20
C ARG A 232 -6.60 0.43 -8.48
N LYS A 233 -6.26 1.64 -8.93
CA LYS A 233 -6.86 2.89 -8.41
C LYS A 233 -8.37 2.89 -8.62
N LEU A 234 -8.85 2.43 -9.79
CA LEU A 234 -10.27 2.29 -10.09
C LEU A 234 -10.96 1.35 -9.09
N THR A 235 -10.35 0.20 -8.82
CA THR A 235 -10.85 -0.79 -7.85
C THR A 235 -10.96 -0.17 -6.44
N ASN A 236 -9.93 0.55 -6.01
CA ASN A 236 -9.93 1.25 -4.73
C ASN A 236 -11.01 2.35 -4.64
N SER A 237 -11.15 3.20 -5.67
CA SER A 237 -12.19 4.25 -5.70
C SER A 237 -13.60 3.67 -5.74
N THR A 238 -13.81 2.56 -6.47
CA THR A 238 -15.09 1.85 -6.52
C THR A 238 -15.47 1.31 -5.14
N ARG A 239 -14.50 0.74 -4.41
CA ARG A 239 -14.70 0.33 -3.01
C ARG A 239 -15.05 1.51 -2.11
N GLY A 240 -14.38 2.67 -2.28
CA GLY A 240 -14.68 3.88 -1.53
C GLY A 240 -16.14 4.31 -1.68
N ILE A 241 -16.65 4.35 -2.92
CA ILE A 241 -18.07 4.66 -3.22
C ILE A 241 -19.00 3.60 -2.62
N ALA A 242 -18.66 2.31 -2.73
CA ALA A 242 -19.50 1.24 -2.21
C ALA A 242 -19.56 1.19 -0.67
N ALA A 243 -18.62 1.84 0.01
CA ALA A 243 -18.51 1.86 1.46
C ALA A 243 -19.16 3.08 2.13
N THR A 244 -19.53 4.09 1.34
CA THR A 244 -20.21 5.34 1.74
C THR A 244 -21.68 5.30 1.41
#